data_AF-A0A2G5TPI9-F1
#
_entry.id   AF-A0A2G5TPI9-F1
#
_cell.length_a   1.000
_cell.length_b   1.000
_cell.length_c   1.000
_cell.angle_alpha   90.00
_cell.angle_beta   90.00
_cell.angle_gamma   90.00
#
_symmetry.space_group_name_H-M   'P 1'
#
loop_
_entity.id
_entity.type
_entity.pdbx_description
1 polymer ?
#
loop_
_entity_poly.entity_id
_entity_poly.type
_entity_poly.pdbx_seq_one_letter_code
_entity_poly.pdbx_strand_id
1 'polypeptide(L)'
;MNLVIRCENKCFRLFVDGRWQVIKIDFYVPHKNGIERCSKMPKKQMWVAMIEKAYAKVKGSFGGLNGGQSHLAFKCLTGAGGKQVKINKDTDTDKLWEDLMKYYSCGNLLAAGTPNIKDNEEELKRFDAINIDYNHSYALLGFKEHNGHRLINLGNPGPTKFTGRFSELPGYDDRETVSNFCPVDHFLYYNKIFWMDIEDFVLFFTHFYVCEYRPGWEDYSMRQKIKRESGKDTQILRLEVHERCEVIIGTMKHCDGLAYETFLNIHKSTPNGECGSLISSTYASGDDIHADPMFLDPGVYFVIPIFYFDAYEMVLDWKITSSRPVTFSFVHCPFDTYHGSFLQGLIKNGEANRDGAADDNVFFYTFKGQRSLFVVAENFQKHRYIRVSGTASSPTLKPDEIKNHMGFRLSWPVPPMKVGLIGFVTCSKLSTSKIDIHIQYSVRSCIWKLLDWIDASISACDLDRTLRLEDRTEIEGKSE
;
A
#
# COMPACT_ATOMS: atom_id res chain seq x y z
N MET A 1 31.66 44.88 20.53
CA MET A 1 31.36 43.52 21.03
C MET A 1 29.95 43.19 20.55
N ASN A 2 29.82 42.62 19.35
CA ASN A 2 28.51 42.33 18.76
C ASN A 2 28.11 40.92 19.15
N LEU A 3 27.15 40.83 20.07
CA LEU A 3 26.53 39.57 20.49
C LEU A 3 25.70 39.04 19.32
N VAL A 4 26.31 38.23 18.45
CA VAL A 4 25.58 37.44 17.45
C VAL A 4 25.11 36.19 18.17
N ILE A 5 23.84 36.14 18.55
CA ILE A 5 23.18 34.89 18.93
C ILE A 5 23.12 34.04 17.65
N ARG A 6 24.13 33.19 17.43
CA ARG A 6 24.16 32.23 16.33
C ARG A 6 23.26 31.05 16.70
N CYS A 7 22.13 30.93 16.02
CA CYS A 7 21.38 29.68 15.98
C CYS A 7 22.08 28.76 14.96
N GLU A 8 23.07 27.97 15.39
CA GLU A 8 24.06 27.30 14.52
C GLU A 8 23.54 26.11 13.69
N ASN A 9 22.29 25.67 13.90
CA ASN A 9 21.75 24.51 13.19
C ASN A 9 20.29 24.74 12.78
N LYS A 10 19.94 24.37 11.55
CA LYS A 10 18.55 24.19 11.11
C LYS A 10 18.20 22.72 11.10
N CYS A 11 16.96 22.45 11.46
CA CYS A 11 16.37 21.12 11.53
C CYS A 11 15.37 20.98 10.38
N PHE A 12 15.62 20.04 9.47
CA PHE A 12 14.68 19.65 8.43
C PHE A 12 14.07 18.31 8.80
N ARG A 13 12.76 18.17 8.67
CA ARG A 13 12.07 16.90 8.90
C ARG A 13 11.88 16.23 7.54
N LEU A 14 12.57 15.11 7.32
CA LEU A 14 12.48 14.32 6.08
C LEU A 14 12.02 12.90 6.41
N PHE A 15 11.23 12.32 5.51
CA PHE A 15 10.80 10.92 5.62
C PHE A 15 11.86 10.03 4.97
N VAL A 16 12.59 9.29 5.80
CA VAL A 16 13.76 8.50 5.42
C VAL A 16 13.64 7.14 6.07
N ASP A 17 13.80 6.07 5.28
CA ASP A 17 13.73 4.68 5.72
C ASP A 17 12.44 4.37 6.50
N GLY A 18 11.30 4.81 5.97
CA GLY A 18 9.97 4.53 6.54
C GLY A 18 9.56 5.39 7.73
N ARG A 19 10.37 6.38 8.12
CA ARG A 19 10.08 7.22 9.29
C ARG A 19 10.50 8.67 9.11
N TRP A 20 9.82 9.56 9.83
CA TRP A 20 10.23 10.95 9.94
C TRP A 20 11.51 11.10 10.78
N GLN A 21 12.53 11.72 10.20
CA GLN A 21 13.81 11.98 10.85
C GLN A 21 14.12 13.48 10.84
N VAL A 22 14.65 13.99 11.95
CA VAL A 22 15.12 15.38 12.05
C VAL A 22 16.58 15.45 11.63
N ILE A 23 16.82 16.02 10.46
CA ILE A 23 18.15 16.20 9.87
C ILE A 23 18.67 17.59 10.24
N LYS A 24 19.74 17.61 11.03
CA LYS A 24 20.45 18.85 11.42
C LYS A 24 21.50 19.19 10.39
N ILE A 25 21.48 20.41 9.87
CA ILE A 25 22.49 20.95 8.96
C ILE A 25 22.92 22.37 9.37
N ASP A 26 24.15 22.72 9.01
CA ASP A 26 24.65 24.09 9.03
C ASP A 26 24.27 24.84 7.73
N PHE A 27 24.65 26.12 7.63
CA PHE A 27 24.33 27.00 6.51
C PHE A 27 25.35 27.04 5.36
N TYR A 28 26.45 26.30 5.41
CA TYR A 28 27.46 26.29 4.36
C TYR A 28 26.97 25.53 3.14
N VAL A 29 26.93 26.20 1.98
CA VAL A 29 26.51 25.59 0.72
C VAL A 29 27.68 25.59 -0.26
N PRO A 30 27.88 24.52 -1.06
CA PRO A 30 29.00 24.47 -2.01
C PRO A 30 28.89 25.55 -3.10
N HIS A 31 29.90 26.41 -3.18
CA HIS A 31 30.00 27.47 -4.18
C HIS A 31 31.25 27.26 -5.05
N LYS A 32 31.19 27.66 -6.32
CA LYS A 32 32.35 27.79 -7.20
C LYS A 32 32.26 29.14 -7.90
N ASN A 33 33.30 29.97 -7.76
CA ASN A 33 33.36 31.32 -8.34
C ASN A 33 32.14 32.20 -7.98
N GLY A 34 31.69 32.14 -6.72
CA GLY A 34 30.53 32.89 -6.25
C GLY A 34 29.17 32.34 -6.69
N ILE A 35 29.14 31.23 -7.42
CA ILE A 35 27.93 30.60 -7.95
C ILE A 35 27.65 29.31 -7.15
N GLU A 36 26.41 29.12 -6.72
CA GLU A 36 25.96 27.91 -6.03
C GLU A 36 26.07 26.70 -6.97
N ARG A 37 26.59 25.59 -6.44
CA ARG A 37 26.76 24.31 -7.18
C ARG A 37 25.61 23.32 -6.96
N CYS A 38 24.64 23.70 -6.15
CA CYS A 38 23.39 22.98 -5.89
C CYS A 38 22.20 23.84 -6.40
N SER A 39 21.02 23.64 -5.82
CA SER A 39 19.84 24.49 -6.06
C SER A 39 20.16 25.97 -5.92
N LYS A 40 19.67 26.76 -6.87
CA LYS A 40 19.83 28.21 -6.89
C LYS A 40 19.04 28.87 -5.76
N MET A 41 19.52 30.03 -5.33
CA MET A 41 18.92 30.82 -4.25
C MET A 41 18.47 32.20 -4.75
N PRO A 42 17.50 32.28 -5.68
CA PRO A 42 17.00 33.56 -6.17
C PRO A 42 16.52 34.42 -4.99
N LYS A 43 16.84 35.72 -5.02
CA LYS A 43 16.52 36.67 -3.93
C LYS A 43 16.97 36.24 -2.54
N LYS A 44 18.09 35.52 -2.42
CA LYS A 44 18.58 35.00 -1.13
C LYS A 44 17.59 34.02 -0.47
N GLN A 45 16.70 33.39 -1.25
CA GLN A 45 15.85 32.30 -0.78
C GLN A 45 16.66 31.00 -0.72
N MET A 46 17.10 30.66 0.48
CA MET A 46 17.99 29.52 0.72
C MET A 46 17.27 28.19 0.99
N TRP A 47 15.94 28.21 1.16
CA TRP A 47 15.20 27.06 1.70
C TRP A 47 15.31 25.79 0.81
N VAL A 48 15.24 25.92 -0.52
CA VAL A 48 15.38 24.78 -1.45
C VAL A 48 16.75 24.13 -1.32
N ALA A 49 17.81 24.94 -1.38
CA ALA A 49 19.19 24.47 -1.26
C ALA A 49 19.46 23.83 0.12
N MET A 50 18.80 24.29 1.18
CA MET A 50 18.92 23.69 2.50
C MET A 50 18.19 22.33 2.59
N ILE A 51 17.02 22.18 1.96
CA ILE A 51 16.34 20.88 1.85
C ILE A 51 17.20 19.90 1.05
N GLU A 52 17.73 20.33 -0.09
CA GLU A 52 18.63 19.52 -0.91
C GLU A 52 19.88 19.10 -0.11
N LYS A 53 20.48 20.02 0.65
CA LYS A 53 21.62 19.70 1.53
C LYS A 53 21.26 18.70 2.63
N ALA A 54 20.10 18.85 3.26
CA ALA A 54 19.61 17.88 4.25
C ALA A 54 19.46 16.49 3.63
N TYR A 55 18.91 16.42 2.41
CA TYR A 55 18.77 15.17 1.68
C TYR A 55 20.13 14.60 1.21
N ALA A 56 21.06 15.44 0.77
CA ALA A 56 22.44 15.05 0.44
C ALA A 56 23.15 14.43 1.66
N LYS A 57 22.94 14.99 2.86
CA LYS A 57 23.48 14.43 4.10
C LYS A 57 22.92 13.04 4.38
N VAL A 58 21.62 12.83 4.15
CA VAL A 58 20.99 11.49 4.24
C VAL A 58 21.60 10.52 3.23
N LYS A 59 21.93 10.99 2.02
CA LYS A 59 22.60 10.19 0.97
C LYS A 59 24.12 10.14 1.09
N GLY A 60 24.70 10.67 2.18
CA GLY A 60 26.13 10.70 2.45
C GLY A 60 26.91 11.84 1.81
N SER A 61 26.49 12.36 0.65
CA SER A 61 27.08 13.55 0.02
C SER A 61 26.18 14.13 -1.08
N PHE A 62 26.50 15.32 -1.59
CA PHE A 62 25.86 15.87 -2.79
C PHE A 62 26.07 14.97 -4.03
N GLY A 63 27.22 14.29 -4.13
CA GLY A 63 27.46 13.30 -5.20
C GLY A 63 26.61 12.03 -5.08
N GLY A 64 25.99 11.81 -3.92
CA GLY A 64 24.98 10.77 -3.72
C GLY A 64 23.60 11.12 -4.27
N LEU A 65 23.38 12.38 -4.70
CA LEU A 65 22.13 12.83 -5.33
C LEU A 65 22.11 12.56 -6.85
N ASN A 66 22.59 11.40 -7.28
CA ASN A 66 22.51 11.01 -8.68
C ASN A 66 21.05 10.77 -9.08
N GLY A 67 20.68 11.22 -10.29
CA GLY A 67 19.32 11.31 -10.82
C GLY A 67 18.34 10.25 -10.30
N GLY A 68 17.12 10.69 -10.00
CA GLY A 68 16.11 9.86 -9.34
C GLY A 68 14.71 10.17 -9.84
N GLN A 69 13.80 9.28 -9.52
CA GLN A 69 12.40 9.40 -9.91
C GLN A 69 11.65 10.32 -8.93
N SER A 70 10.81 11.22 -9.44
CA SER A 70 10.16 12.25 -8.61
C SER A 70 9.30 11.68 -7.49
N HIS A 71 8.71 10.49 -7.67
CA HIS A 71 7.92 9.82 -6.64
C HIS A 71 8.73 9.47 -5.37
N LEU A 72 10.05 9.25 -5.49
CA LEU A 72 10.93 9.03 -4.33
C LEU A 72 11.18 10.33 -3.56
N ALA A 73 11.35 11.44 -4.29
CA ALA A 73 11.47 12.76 -3.69
C ALA A 73 10.17 13.15 -2.98
N PHE A 74 9.02 12.91 -3.61
CA PHE A 74 7.71 13.07 -3.00
C PHE A 74 7.57 12.29 -1.70
N LYS A 75 7.89 10.98 -1.72
CA LYS A 75 7.86 10.16 -0.50
C LYS A 75 8.79 10.72 0.59
N CYS A 76 9.96 11.23 0.22
CA CYS A 76 10.89 11.82 1.19
C CYS A 76 10.39 13.13 1.81
N LEU A 77 9.74 13.98 1.02
CA LEU A 77 9.28 15.29 1.47
C LEU A 77 7.92 15.24 2.18
N THR A 78 7.07 14.27 1.82
CA THR A 78 5.68 14.21 2.29
C THR A 78 5.39 12.99 3.16
N GLY A 79 6.21 11.94 3.08
CA GLY A 79 5.87 10.63 3.64
C GLY A 79 4.77 9.88 2.89
N ALA A 80 4.09 10.52 1.92
CA ALA A 80 2.97 9.95 1.18
C ALA A 80 3.42 8.88 0.17
N GLY A 81 2.45 8.06 -0.26
CA GLY A 81 2.64 7.08 -1.33
C GLY A 81 3.04 7.77 -2.63
N GLY A 82 3.96 7.14 -3.36
CA GLY A 82 4.40 7.60 -4.68
C GLY A 82 4.09 6.53 -5.71
N LYS A 83 3.39 6.90 -6.78
CA LYS A 83 3.13 6.03 -7.94
C LYS A 83 3.92 6.53 -9.15
N GLN A 84 4.38 5.60 -9.97
CA GLN A 84 4.97 5.88 -11.28
C GLN A 84 4.08 5.23 -12.34
N VAL A 85 3.67 6.02 -13.32
CA VAL A 85 2.86 5.56 -14.45
C VAL A 85 3.68 5.75 -15.73
N LYS A 86 3.82 4.68 -16.50
CA LYS A 86 4.50 4.70 -17.80
C LYS A 86 3.58 5.28 -18.86
N ILE A 87 4.15 6.12 -19.72
CA ILE A 87 3.48 6.67 -20.90
C ILE A 87 4.43 6.60 -22.10
N ASN A 88 3.86 6.60 -23.29
CA ASN A 88 4.57 6.61 -24.57
C ASN A 88 3.63 7.16 -25.65
N LYS A 89 4.15 7.29 -26.87
CA LYS A 89 3.39 7.77 -28.04
C LYS A 89 2.12 6.96 -28.38
N ASP A 90 2.01 5.71 -27.93
CA ASP A 90 0.89 4.81 -28.20
C ASP A 90 -0.11 4.81 -27.03
N THR A 91 0.10 5.66 -26.02
CA THR A 91 -0.78 5.80 -24.86
C THR A 91 -2.08 6.47 -25.27
N ASP A 92 -3.21 5.87 -24.90
CA ASP A 92 -4.54 6.44 -25.06
C ASP A 92 -4.64 7.78 -24.31
N THR A 93 -4.74 8.88 -25.07
CA THR A 93 -4.76 10.23 -24.52
C THR A 93 -6.09 10.57 -23.84
N ASP A 94 -7.19 9.87 -24.17
CA ASP A 94 -8.48 10.04 -23.50
C ASP A 94 -8.41 9.50 -22.07
N LYS A 95 -7.97 8.25 -21.94
CA LYS A 95 -7.77 7.62 -20.63
C LYS A 95 -6.71 8.36 -19.80
N LEU A 96 -5.62 8.79 -20.42
CA LEU A 96 -4.57 9.55 -19.73
C LEU A 96 -5.11 10.88 -19.19
N TRP A 97 -5.94 11.58 -19.96
CA TRP A 97 -6.57 12.83 -19.51
C TRP A 97 -7.48 12.62 -18.31
N GLU A 98 -8.34 11.60 -18.36
CA GLU A 98 -9.22 11.24 -17.24
C GLU A 98 -8.42 10.94 -15.97
N ASP A 99 -7.35 10.15 -16.09
CA ASP A 99 -6.48 9.81 -14.97
C ASP A 99 -5.79 11.04 -14.37
N LEU A 100 -5.20 11.90 -15.21
CA LEU A 100 -4.53 13.12 -14.77
C LEU A 100 -5.51 14.08 -14.08
N MET A 101 -6.70 14.28 -14.66
CA MET A 101 -7.76 15.11 -14.07
C MET A 101 -8.23 14.55 -12.74
N LYS A 102 -8.43 13.23 -12.64
CA LYS A 102 -8.77 12.56 -11.40
C LYS A 102 -7.71 12.80 -10.34
N TYR A 103 -6.44 12.54 -10.63
CA TYR A 103 -5.37 12.74 -9.64
C TYR A 103 -5.27 14.20 -9.20
N TYR A 104 -5.37 15.15 -10.14
CA TYR A 104 -5.32 16.57 -9.85
C TYR A 104 -6.50 17.03 -8.99
N SER A 105 -7.73 16.60 -9.32
CA SER A 105 -8.94 16.94 -8.55
C SER A 105 -8.93 16.39 -7.12
N CYS A 106 -8.25 15.27 -6.89
CA CYS A 106 -8.01 14.72 -5.55
C CYS A 106 -6.92 15.46 -4.76
N GLY A 107 -6.30 16.51 -5.32
CA GLY A 107 -5.25 17.30 -4.68
C GLY A 107 -3.87 16.64 -4.65
N ASN A 108 -3.66 15.59 -5.44
CA ASN A 108 -2.36 14.90 -5.51
C ASN A 108 -1.29 15.78 -6.15
N LEU A 109 -0.04 15.64 -5.70
CA LEU A 109 1.08 16.32 -6.36
C LEU A 109 1.53 15.49 -7.56
N LEU A 110 1.74 16.17 -8.69
CA LEU A 110 2.04 15.52 -9.97
C LEU A 110 3.37 16.02 -10.54
N ALA A 111 4.13 15.11 -11.13
CA ALA A 111 5.36 15.41 -11.87
C ALA A 111 5.48 14.50 -13.09
N ALA A 112 6.34 14.86 -14.05
CA ALA A 112 6.61 14.06 -15.24
C ALA A 112 8.09 14.04 -15.57
N GLY A 113 8.55 12.93 -16.16
CA GLY A 113 9.95 12.70 -16.50
C GLY A 113 10.16 12.50 -18.01
N THR A 114 11.13 13.24 -18.56
CA THR A 114 11.62 13.05 -19.93
C THR A 114 12.67 11.92 -19.99
N PRO A 115 12.83 11.23 -21.13
CA PRO A 115 13.73 10.08 -21.26
C PRO A 115 15.20 10.47 -21.05
N ASN A 116 15.99 9.52 -20.59
CA ASN A 116 17.44 9.62 -20.68
C ASN A 116 17.91 9.25 -22.08
N ILE A 117 18.18 10.27 -22.91
CA ILE A 117 18.64 10.08 -24.29
C ILE A 117 20.16 9.92 -24.28
N LYS A 118 20.63 8.77 -24.78
CA LYS A 118 22.05 8.49 -25.00
C LYS A 118 22.26 8.11 -26.46
N ASP A 119 23.23 8.75 -27.09
CA ASP A 119 23.71 8.39 -28.43
C ASP A 119 22.60 8.31 -29.52
N ASN A 120 21.57 9.15 -29.42
CA ASN A 120 20.49 9.24 -30.41
C ASN A 120 20.31 10.69 -30.88
N GLU A 121 21.02 11.05 -31.95
CA GLU A 121 21.02 12.41 -32.49
C GLU A 121 19.67 12.88 -33.02
N GLU A 122 18.87 11.97 -33.59
CA GLU A 122 17.55 12.31 -34.12
C GLU A 122 16.59 12.69 -33.00
N GLU A 123 16.60 11.93 -31.91
CA GLU A 123 15.78 12.24 -30.75
C GLU A 123 16.25 13.52 -30.05
N LEU A 124 17.57 13.73 -29.93
CA LEU A 124 18.11 14.99 -29.42
C LEU A 124 17.62 16.20 -30.24
N LYS A 125 17.68 16.11 -31.58
CA LYS A 125 17.17 17.16 -32.47
C LYS A 125 15.68 17.43 -32.26
N ARG A 126 14.87 16.40 -31.97
CA ARG A 126 13.44 16.58 -31.66
C ARG A 126 13.24 17.37 -30.36
N PHE A 127 14.01 17.09 -29.32
CA PHE A 127 13.95 17.83 -28.04
C PHE A 127 14.44 19.28 -28.20
N ASP A 128 15.54 19.48 -28.91
CA ASP A 128 16.12 20.79 -29.19
C ASP A 128 15.17 21.68 -30.01
N ALA A 129 14.41 21.09 -30.94
CA ALA A 129 13.48 21.83 -31.82
C ALA A 129 12.38 22.58 -31.05
N ILE A 130 12.01 22.11 -29.85
CA ILE A 130 11.01 22.76 -28.98
C ILE A 130 11.59 23.24 -27.64
N ASN A 131 12.91 23.19 -27.51
CA ASN A 131 13.68 23.61 -26.34
C ASN A 131 13.19 22.99 -25.02
N ILE A 132 13.05 21.65 -25.00
CA ILE A 132 12.70 20.89 -23.80
C ILE A 132 13.88 20.02 -23.34
N ASP A 133 14.18 20.05 -22.04
CA ASP A 133 15.28 19.26 -21.45
C ASP A 133 14.93 17.75 -21.41
N TYR A 134 15.86 16.92 -21.87
CA TYR A 134 15.83 15.46 -21.69
C TYR A 134 16.49 15.06 -20.36
N ASN A 135 16.22 13.83 -19.90
CA ASN A 135 16.66 13.31 -18.60
C ASN A 135 16.30 14.25 -17.43
N HIS A 136 15.10 14.84 -17.48
CA HIS A 136 14.70 15.94 -16.60
C HIS A 136 13.29 15.74 -16.05
N SER A 137 13.00 16.37 -14.91
CA SER A 137 11.70 16.31 -14.24
C SER A 137 10.98 17.66 -14.32
N TYR A 138 9.68 17.61 -14.61
CA TYR A 138 8.79 18.76 -14.68
C TYR A 138 7.66 18.60 -13.66
N ALA A 139 7.22 19.69 -13.04
CA ALA A 139 6.02 19.69 -12.22
C ALA A 139 4.79 19.81 -13.11
N LEU A 140 3.72 19.07 -12.81
CA LEU A 140 2.42 19.20 -13.48
C LEU A 140 1.54 20.10 -12.59
N LEU A 141 1.27 21.31 -13.08
CA LEU A 141 0.71 22.40 -12.29
C LEU A 141 -0.80 22.60 -12.49
N GLY A 142 -1.36 22.06 -13.57
CA GLY A 142 -2.77 22.25 -13.90
C GLY A 142 -3.11 21.74 -15.29
N PHE A 143 -4.41 21.74 -15.59
CA PHE A 143 -4.99 21.14 -16.78
C PHE A 143 -6.14 22.03 -17.28
N LYS A 144 -6.26 22.21 -18.59
CA LYS A 144 -7.41 22.90 -19.20
C LYS A 144 -7.66 22.47 -20.62
N GLU A 145 -8.91 22.61 -21.05
CA GLU A 145 -9.26 22.53 -22.46
C GLU A 145 -9.21 23.93 -23.09
N HIS A 146 -8.59 24.04 -24.26
CA HIS A 146 -8.44 25.31 -24.98
C HIS A 146 -8.53 25.07 -26.48
N ASN A 147 -9.56 25.62 -27.13
CA ASN A 147 -9.79 25.51 -28.58
C ASN A 147 -9.76 24.06 -29.10
N GLY A 148 -10.36 23.12 -28.36
CA GLY A 148 -10.38 21.70 -28.73
C GLY A 148 -9.11 20.92 -28.38
N HIS A 149 -8.11 21.57 -27.76
CA HIS A 149 -6.90 20.92 -27.27
C HIS A 149 -6.95 20.71 -25.76
N ARG A 150 -6.42 19.57 -25.30
CA ARG A 150 -6.24 19.27 -23.88
C ARG A 150 -4.83 19.65 -23.47
N LEU A 151 -4.72 20.69 -22.67
CA LEU A 151 -3.45 21.31 -22.30
C LEU A 151 -3.05 20.95 -20.89
N ILE A 152 -1.76 20.65 -20.73
CA ILE A 152 -1.08 20.35 -19.47
C ILE A 152 -0.14 21.50 -19.14
N ASN A 153 -0.27 22.07 -17.95
CA ASN A 153 0.59 23.13 -17.45
C ASN A 153 1.83 22.55 -16.78
N LEU A 154 3.01 22.91 -17.26
CA LEU A 154 4.28 22.35 -16.81
C LEU A 154 5.15 23.42 -16.16
N GLY A 155 5.70 23.09 -15.00
CA GLY A 155 6.73 23.87 -14.32
C GLY A 155 8.12 23.27 -14.56
N ASN A 156 9.02 24.03 -15.18
CA ASN A 156 10.40 23.64 -15.46
C ASN A 156 11.36 24.16 -14.36
N PRO A 157 11.96 23.28 -13.55
CA PRO A 157 13.00 23.67 -12.60
C PRO A 157 14.37 23.92 -13.25
N GLY A 158 14.52 23.60 -14.53
CA GLY A 158 15.74 23.71 -15.33
C GLY A 158 15.97 25.10 -15.94
N PRO A 159 17.04 25.27 -16.72
CA PRO A 159 17.43 26.56 -17.29
C PRO A 159 16.67 26.93 -18.57
N THR A 160 16.11 25.96 -19.30
CA THR A 160 15.46 26.16 -20.60
C THR A 160 14.08 26.86 -20.48
N LYS A 161 13.64 27.44 -21.61
CA LYS A 161 12.27 27.98 -21.80
C LYS A 161 11.67 27.23 -22.98
N PHE A 162 10.59 26.49 -22.76
CA PHE A 162 9.87 25.77 -23.80
C PHE A 162 9.42 26.71 -24.93
N THR A 163 9.58 26.28 -26.19
CA THR A 163 9.24 27.07 -27.39
C THR A 163 8.23 26.38 -28.31
N GLY A 164 7.61 25.28 -27.86
CA GLY A 164 6.59 24.58 -28.63
C GLY A 164 5.25 25.33 -28.68
N ARG A 165 4.24 24.68 -29.27
CA ARG A 165 2.87 25.23 -29.34
C ARG A 165 2.35 25.53 -27.93
N PHE A 166 1.54 26.57 -27.81
CA PHE A 166 0.93 27.03 -26.54
C PHE A 166 1.92 27.56 -25.48
N SER A 167 3.23 27.62 -25.76
CA SER A 167 4.26 28.15 -24.85
C SER A 167 4.03 29.61 -24.42
N GLU A 168 3.40 30.41 -25.28
CA GLU A 168 3.12 31.83 -25.02
C GLU A 168 1.74 32.06 -24.36
N LEU A 169 0.96 31.00 -24.12
CA LEU A 169 -0.26 31.13 -23.32
C LEU A 169 0.09 31.47 -21.87
N PRO A 170 -0.72 32.30 -21.18
CA PRO A 170 -0.49 32.61 -19.78
C PRO A 170 -0.57 31.34 -18.93
N GLY A 171 0.44 31.12 -18.08
CA GLY A 171 0.54 29.97 -17.18
C GLY A 171 -0.55 29.95 -16.10
N TYR A 172 -1.11 31.11 -15.73
CA TYR A 172 -2.23 31.24 -14.81
C TYR A 172 -3.29 32.18 -15.39
N ASP A 173 -4.56 31.87 -15.16
CA ASP A 173 -5.67 32.71 -15.64
C ASP A 173 -5.89 33.95 -14.75
N ASP A 174 -5.42 33.90 -13.48
CA ASP A 174 -5.48 35.01 -12.54
C ASP A 174 -4.43 36.09 -12.87
N ARG A 175 -4.87 37.09 -13.65
CA ARG A 175 -4.05 38.23 -14.06
C ARG A 175 -3.74 39.19 -12.92
N GLU A 176 -4.59 39.26 -11.89
CA GLU A 176 -4.39 40.16 -10.76
C GLU A 176 -3.19 39.67 -9.94
N THR A 177 -3.15 38.37 -9.62
CA THR A 177 -2.00 37.77 -8.94
C THR A 177 -0.72 37.96 -9.72
N VAL A 178 -0.73 37.70 -11.04
CA VAL A 178 0.46 37.87 -11.88
C VAL A 178 0.91 39.33 -11.93
N SER A 179 0.00 40.31 -11.96
CA SER A 179 0.35 41.73 -11.98
C SER A 179 1.06 42.23 -10.72
N ASN A 180 0.88 41.52 -9.60
CA ASN A 180 1.51 41.82 -8.31
C ASN A 180 2.89 41.17 -8.15
N PHE A 181 3.37 40.39 -9.14
CA PHE A 181 4.68 39.77 -9.09
C PHE A 181 5.80 40.82 -9.14
N CYS A 182 6.86 40.60 -8.37
CA CYS A 182 8.06 41.40 -8.54
C CYS A 182 8.83 40.95 -9.81
N PRO A 183 9.83 41.72 -10.28
CA PRO A 183 10.50 41.45 -11.56
C PRO A 183 11.07 40.03 -11.70
N VAL A 184 11.63 39.46 -10.63
CA VAL A 184 12.20 38.10 -10.66
C VAL A 184 11.11 37.02 -10.75
N ASP A 185 9.96 37.21 -10.09
CA ASP A 185 8.87 36.24 -10.16
C ASP A 185 8.18 36.30 -11.52
N HIS A 186 8.04 37.51 -12.10
CA HIS A 186 7.66 37.67 -13.51
C HIS A 186 8.60 36.93 -14.45
N PHE A 187 9.91 37.09 -14.28
CA PHE A 187 10.89 36.39 -15.09
C PHE A 187 10.72 34.86 -14.98
N LEU A 188 10.59 34.33 -13.76
CA LEU A 188 10.39 32.89 -13.57
C LEU A 188 9.06 32.43 -14.17
N TYR A 189 7.96 33.15 -13.93
CA TYR A 189 6.65 32.84 -14.49
C TYR A 189 6.69 32.69 -16.01
N TYR A 190 7.21 33.68 -16.74
CA TYR A 190 7.26 33.66 -18.21
C TYR A 190 8.28 32.70 -18.82
N ASN A 191 9.28 32.24 -18.05
CA ASN A 191 10.35 31.38 -18.57
C ASN A 191 10.29 29.94 -18.06
N LYS A 192 9.49 29.66 -17.02
CA LYS A 192 9.49 28.36 -16.33
C LYS A 192 8.13 27.69 -16.31
N ILE A 193 7.06 28.38 -16.64
CA ILE A 193 5.70 27.82 -16.67
C ILE A 193 5.17 27.92 -18.08
N PHE A 194 4.67 26.81 -18.63
CA PHE A 194 4.17 26.75 -20.00
C PHE A 194 3.09 25.68 -20.15
N TRP A 195 2.25 25.85 -21.18
CA TRP A 195 1.27 24.85 -21.57
C TRP A 195 1.81 23.97 -22.70
N MET A 196 1.47 22.68 -22.66
CA MET A 196 1.77 21.70 -23.69
C MET A 196 0.51 20.88 -24.00
N ASP A 197 0.32 20.54 -25.27
CA ASP A 197 -0.76 19.63 -25.70
C ASP A 197 -0.51 18.21 -25.17
N ILE A 198 -1.55 17.49 -24.73
CA ILE A 198 -1.43 16.09 -24.30
C ILE A 198 -0.81 15.21 -25.40
N GLU A 199 -1.09 15.51 -26.67
CA GLU A 199 -0.52 14.79 -27.81
C GLU A 199 1.00 15.01 -27.91
N ASP A 200 1.48 16.22 -27.61
CA ASP A 200 2.92 16.49 -27.52
C ASP A 200 3.50 15.84 -26.24
N PHE A 201 2.76 15.84 -25.13
CA PHE A 201 3.21 15.28 -23.85
C PHE A 201 3.57 13.79 -23.96
N VAL A 202 2.73 12.97 -24.61
CA VAL A 202 3.02 11.53 -24.80
C VAL A 202 4.20 11.25 -25.73
N LEU A 203 4.61 12.23 -26.55
CA LEU A 203 5.76 12.13 -27.44
C LEU A 203 7.09 12.43 -26.74
N PHE A 204 7.11 13.32 -25.74
CA PHE A 204 8.35 13.78 -25.08
C PHE A 204 8.56 13.22 -23.67
N PHE A 205 7.51 12.70 -23.03
CA PHE A 205 7.59 12.17 -21.67
C PHE A 205 7.46 10.64 -21.67
N THR A 206 8.13 10.01 -20.71
CA THR A 206 8.12 8.54 -20.54
C THR A 206 7.32 8.08 -19.34
N HIS A 207 7.16 8.96 -18.35
CA HIS A 207 6.45 8.66 -17.13
C HIS A 207 5.84 9.92 -16.55
N PHE A 208 4.73 9.75 -15.82
CA PHE A 208 4.31 10.70 -14.80
C PHE A 208 4.31 10.05 -13.42
N TYR A 209 4.41 10.88 -12.40
CA TYR A 209 4.54 10.50 -11.01
C TYR A 209 3.38 11.13 -10.22
N VAL A 210 2.75 10.33 -9.36
CA VAL A 210 1.68 10.78 -8.48
C VAL A 210 2.14 10.67 -7.04
N CYS A 211 2.06 11.77 -6.30
CA CYS A 211 2.16 11.78 -4.85
C CYS A 211 0.76 11.84 -4.26
N GLU A 212 0.39 10.80 -3.53
CA GLU A 212 -0.91 10.72 -2.87
C GLU A 212 -0.95 11.50 -1.56
N TYR A 213 -0.35 12.70 -1.58
CA TYR A 213 -0.40 13.64 -0.48
C TYR A 213 -1.80 14.23 -0.39
N ARG A 214 -2.39 14.19 0.81
CA ARG A 214 -3.70 14.76 1.07
C ARG A 214 -3.54 15.97 1.98
N PRO A 215 -3.71 17.20 1.47
CA PRO A 215 -3.61 18.41 2.28
C PRO A 215 -4.57 18.36 3.48
N GLY A 216 -4.09 18.75 4.65
CA GLY A 216 -4.88 18.79 5.88
C GLY A 216 -5.14 17.45 6.55
N TRP A 217 -4.58 16.36 6.02
CA TRP A 217 -4.61 15.06 6.69
C TRP A 217 -3.49 14.95 7.73
N GLU A 218 -3.74 14.16 8.76
CA GLU A 218 -2.78 13.79 9.78
C GLU A 218 -2.02 12.53 9.36
N ASP A 219 -0.70 12.54 9.52
CA ASP A 219 0.19 11.42 9.22
C ASP A 219 0.88 10.93 10.51
N TYR A 220 0.56 9.70 10.91
CA TYR A 220 1.19 9.03 12.03
C TYR A 220 2.11 7.92 11.53
N SER A 221 3.34 7.90 12.03
CA SER A 221 4.31 6.84 11.73
C SER A 221 4.99 6.40 13.03
N MET A 222 5.02 5.09 13.26
CA MET A 222 5.51 4.52 14.51
C MET A 222 6.09 3.12 14.28
N ARG A 223 7.11 2.78 15.07
CA ARG A 223 7.75 1.47 15.05
C ARG A 223 7.32 0.67 16.27
N GLN A 224 6.77 -0.52 16.03
CA GLN A 224 6.43 -1.49 17.07
C GLN A 224 7.41 -2.66 17.01
N LYS A 225 7.87 -3.11 18.17
CA LYS A 225 8.60 -4.39 18.29
C LYS A 225 7.69 -5.38 19.00
N ILE A 226 7.39 -6.49 18.34
CA ILE A 226 6.53 -7.55 18.87
C ILE A 226 7.43 -8.74 19.19
N LYS A 227 7.30 -9.24 20.41
CA LYS A 227 7.85 -10.53 20.82
C LYS A 227 6.70 -11.45 21.18
N ARG A 228 6.50 -12.49 20.37
CA ARG A 228 5.53 -13.55 20.57
C ARG A 228 6.17 -14.66 21.38
N GLU A 229 5.41 -15.18 22.32
CA GLU A 229 5.72 -16.41 23.04
C GLU A 229 4.50 -17.31 22.97
N SER A 230 4.71 -18.62 22.85
CA SER A 230 3.60 -19.58 22.76
C SER A 230 2.70 -19.45 23.99
N GLY A 231 1.38 -19.35 23.75
CA GLY A 231 0.38 -19.21 24.82
C GLY A 231 0.33 -17.83 25.49
N LYS A 232 1.06 -16.82 25.01
CA LYS A 232 0.97 -15.44 25.50
C LYS A 232 0.24 -14.53 24.52
N ASP A 233 -0.38 -13.49 25.09
CA ASP A 233 -1.03 -12.41 24.34
C ASP A 233 -0.03 -11.69 23.43
N THR A 234 -0.48 -11.33 22.23
CA THR A 234 0.30 -10.51 21.29
C THR A 234 -0.12 -9.05 21.38
N GLN A 235 0.74 -8.12 20.98
CA GLN A 235 0.35 -6.71 20.90
C GLN A 235 -0.33 -6.40 19.56
N ILE A 236 -1.40 -5.62 19.62
CA ILE A 236 -2.13 -5.09 18.45
C ILE A 236 -2.32 -3.58 18.60
N LEU A 237 -2.73 -2.91 17.52
CA LEU A 237 -3.03 -1.48 17.54
C LEU A 237 -4.50 -1.26 17.93
N ARG A 238 -4.73 -0.51 19.01
CA ARG A 238 -6.03 0.08 19.36
C ARG A 238 -6.07 1.50 18.81
N LEU A 239 -7.04 1.77 17.94
CA LEU A 239 -7.32 3.08 17.35
C LEU A 239 -8.60 3.63 17.96
N GLU A 240 -8.62 4.92 18.28
CA GLU A 240 -9.78 5.61 18.81
C GLU A 240 -10.07 6.83 17.95
N VAL A 241 -11.28 6.81 17.40
CA VAL A 241 -11.81 7.77 16.44
C VAL A 241 -12.81 8.64 17.18
N HIS A 242 -12.53 9.94 17.27
CA HIS A 242 -13.38 10.90 17.99
C HIS A 242 -14.42 11.56 17.08
N GLU A 243 -14.08 11.73 15.81
CA GLU A 243 -14.93 12.29 14.77
C GLU A 243 -14.92 11.37 13.55
N ARG A 244 -16.05 11.28 12.84
CA ARG A 244 -16.12 10.50 11.61
C ARG A 244 -15.05 11.01 10.63
N CYS A 245 -14.17 10.11 10.21
CA CYS A 245 -13.06 10.45 9.32
C CYS A 245 -12.73 9.31 8.37
N GLU A 246 -12.24 9.68 7.20
CA GLU A 246 -11.57 8.76 6.31
C GLU A 246 -10.16 8.45 6.84
N VAL A 247 -9.77 7.18 6.85
CA VAL A 247 -8.48 6.68 7.32
C VAL A 247 -7.88 5.71 6.31
N ILE A 248 -6.54 5.67 6.27
CA ILE A 248 -5.75 4.64 5.58
C ILE A 248 -4.77 4.11 6.62
N ILE A 249 -4.75 2.80 6.81
CA ILE A 249 -3.94 2.14 7.84
C ILE A 249 -3.13 1.06 7.16
N GLY A 250 -1.83 1.05 7.42
CA GLY A 250 -0.93 0.03 6.93
C GLY A 250 0.23 -0.24 7.86
N THR A 251 0.93 -1.33 7.57
CA THR A 251 2.13 -1.74 8.29
C THR A 251 3.11 -2.43 7.36
N MET A 252 4.39 -2.17 7.59
CA MET A 252 5.50 -2.85 6.95
C MET A 252 6.24 -3.72 7.97
N LYS A 253 6.44 -5.00 7.64
CA LYS A 253 7.19 -5.97 8.42
C LYS A 253 8.68 -5.88 8.09
N HIS A 254 9.53 -5.88 9.11
CA HIS A 254 10.98 -5.98 9.00
C HIS A 254 11.46 -7.23 9.74
N CYS A 255 11.33 -8.40 9.12
CA CYS A 255 11.94 -9.64 9.62
C CYS A 255 12.42 -10.53 8.48
N ASP A 256 13.47 -11.30 8.73
CA ASP A 256 13.96 -12.29 7.79
C ASP A 256 12.99 -13.48 7.77
N GLY A 257 12.36 -13.75 6.62
CA GLY A 257 11.37 -14.80 6.50
C GLY A 257 10.84 -14.97 5.08
N LEU A 258 10.12 -16.06 4.85
CA LEU A 258 9.38 -16.26 3.60
C LEU A 258 8.15 -15.34 3.61
N ALA A 259 7.97 -14.56 2.54
CA ALA A 259 6.75 -13.78 2.35
C ALA A 259 5.55 -14.72 2.14
N TYR A 260 4.77 -14.94 3.20
CA TYR A 260 3.46 -15.56 3.16
C TYR A 260 2.35 -14.50 3.12
N GLU A 261 1.12 -14.95 2.89
CA GLU A 261 -0.06 -14.11 2.95
C GLU A 261 -0.21 -13.51 4.34
N THR A 262 -0.23 -12.18 4.36
CA THR A 262 -0.49 -11.38 5.54
C THR A 262 -1.90 -10.82 5.44
N PHE A 263 -2.61 -10.73 6.57
CA PHE A 263 -3.88 -10.02 6.66
C PHE A 263 -3.76 -8.79 7.54
N LEU A 264 -4.51 -7.74 7.23
CA LEU A 264 -4.70 -6.58 8.08
C LEU A 264 -6.19 -6.44 8.34
N ASN A 265 -6.61 -6.85 9.54
CA ASN A 265 -8.01 -6.88 9.92
C ASN A 265 -8.32 -5.73 10.86
N ILE A 266 -9.42 -5.02 10.59
CA ILE A 266 -9.89 -3.90 11.40
C ILE A 266 -11.23 -4.28 11.99
N HIS A 267 -11.31 -4.36 13.32
CA HIS A 267 -12.51 -4.68 14.06
C HIS A 267 -13.02 -3.44 14.82
N LYS A 268 -14.34 -3.27 14.91
CA LYS A 268 -14.95 -2.29 15.81
C LYS A 268 -15.11 -2.92 17.20
N SER A 269 -14.86 -2.16 18.26
CA SER A 269 -15.03 -2.67 19.62
C SER A 269 -16.51 -2.93 19.94
N THR A 270 -16.76 -3.88 20.83
CA THR A 270 -18.06 -4.03 21.48
C THR A 270 -18.29 -2.90 22.49
N PRO A 271 -19.53 -2.69 22.98
CA PRO A 271 -19.80 -1.75 24.07
C PRO A 271 -19.00 -2.03 25.36
N ASN A 272 -18.55 -3.28 25.55
CA ASN A 272 -17.74 -3.69 26.70
C ASN A 272 -16.23 -3.46 26.49
N GLY A 273 -15.82 -2.90 25.34
CA GLY A 273 -14.42 -2.63 25.02
C GLY A 273 -13.65 -3.83 24.47
N GLU A 274 -14.32 -4.93 24.14
CA GLU A 274 -13.70 -6.12 23.54
C GLU A 274 -13.65 -6.03 22.01
N CYS A 275 -12.84 -6.87 21.37
CA CYS A 275 -12.78 -6.94 19.91
C CYS A 275 -14.11 -7.48 19.35
N GLY A 276 -14.81 -6.67 18.55
CA GLY A 276 -16.12 -6.98 18.01
C GLY A 276 -16.10 -7.31 16.51
N SER A 277 -17.05 -6.75 15.78
CA SER A 277 -17.28 -7.08 14.36
C SER A 277 -16.12 -6.65 13.45
N LEU A 278 -15.74 -7.53 12.52
CA LEU A 278 -14.81 -7.23 11.44
C LEU A 278 -15.40 -6.21 10.46
N ILE A 279 -14.77 -5.04 10.36
CA ILE A 279 -15.15 -3.95 9.46
C ILE A 279 -14.43 -4.09 8.12
N SER A 280 -13.12 -4.29 8.17
CA SER A 280 -12.28 -4.44 6.98
C SER A 280 -11.28 -5.57 7.16
N SER A 281 -10.97 -6.25 6.05
CA SER A 281 -9.92 -7.24 5.97
C SER A 281 -9.25 -7.07 4.63
N THR A 282 -7.97 -6.74 4.66
CA THR A 282 -7.11 -6.66 3.48
C THR A 282 -6.07 -7.76 3.58
N TYR A 283 -5.67 -8.34 2.45
CA TYR A 283 -4.59 -9.31 2.41
C TYR A 283 -3.58 -8.96 1.33
N ALA A 284 -2.32 -9.32 1.57
CA ALA A 284 -1.24 -9.10 0.62
C ALA A 284 -0.18 -10.19 0.75
N SER A 285 0.51 -10.44 -0.37
CA SER A 285 1.72 -11.25 -0.42
C SER A 285 2.93 -10.33 -0.33
N GLY A 286 3.61 -10.30 0.81
CA GLY A 286 4.77 -9.44 1.00
C GLY A 286 4.90 -8.93 2.42
N ASP A 287 5.87 -8.04 2.60
CA ASP A 287 6.16 -7.44 3.90
C ASP A 287 5.36 -6.16 4.15
N ASP A 288 4.78 -5.55 3.11
CA ASP A 288 4.00 -4.31 3.22
C ASP A 288 2.52 -4.58 2.95
N ILE A 289 1.65 -4.07 3.84
CA ILE A 289 0.20 -4.19 3.70
C ILE A 289 -0.49 -2.90 4.12
N HIS A 290 -1.38 -2.41 3.26
CA HIS A 290 -2.18 -1.21 3.49
C HIS A 290 -3.64 -1.53 3.22
N ALA A 291 -4.53 -1.19 4.15
CA ALA A 291 -5.95 -1.25 3.91
C ALA A 291 -6.38 -0.14 2.94
N ASP A 292 -7.40 -0.42 2.15
CA ASP A 292 -8.03 0.59 1.30
C ASP A 292 -8.58 1.75 2.15
N PRO A 293 -8.62 2.99 1.60
CA PRO A 293 -9.22 4.11 2.30
C PRO A 293 -10.65 3.82 2.71
N MET A 294 -10.99 4.08 3.97
CA MET A 294 -12.33 3.82 4.51
C MET A 294 -12.77 4.90 5.51
N PHE A 295 -14.07 5.12 5.60
CA PHE A 295 -14.64 5.96 6.65
C PHE A 295 -14.88 5.15 7.93
N LEU A 296 -14.38 5.66 9.05
CA LEU A 296 -14.69 5.17 10.38
C LEU A 296 -15.56 6.20 11.11
N ASP A 297 -16.63 5.72 11.74
CA ASP A 297 -17.45 6.52 12.66
C ASP A 297 -16.77 6.61 14.04
N PRO A 298 -17.19 7.54 14.92
CA PRO A 298 -16.66 7.62 16.28
C PRO A 298 -16.75 6.28 17.02
N GLY A 299 -15.66 5.91 17.69
CA GLY A 299 -15.56 4.65 18.43
C GLY A 299 -14.13 4.11 18.52
N VAL A 300 -14.03 2.92 19.11
CA VAL A 300 -12.76 2.22 19.29
C VAL A 300 -12.66 1.09 18.28
N TYR A 301 -11.48 0.95 17.70
CA TYR A 301 -11.16 -0.05 16.68
C TYR A 301 -9.89 -0.79 17.06
N PHE A 302 -9.84 -2.07 16.71
CA PHE A 302 -8.68 -2.92 16.86
C PHE A 302 -8.15 -3.30 15.49
N VAL A 303 -6.91 -2.93 15.21
CA VAL A 303 -6.21 -3.26 13.97
C VAL A 303 -5.23 -4.39 14.25
N ILE A 304 -5.51 -5.55 13.66
CA ILE A 304 -4.85 -6.81 13.93
C ILE A 304 -4.11 -7.24 12.67
N PRO A 305 -2.77 -7.05 12.62
CA PRO A 305 -1.97 -7.54 11.51
C PRO A 305 -1.63 -9.02 11.77
N ILE A 306 -2.02 -9.87 10.83
CA ILE A 306 -1.89 -11.31 10.97
C ILE A 306 -0.75 -11.81 10.11
N PHE A 307 0.28 -12.26 10.82
CA PHE A 307 1.47 -12.90 10.30
C PHE A 307 1.48 -14.33 10.82
N TYR A 308 0.79 -15.23 10.14
CA TYR A 308 0.49 -16.56 10.69
C TYR A 308 1.74 -17.45 10.77
N PHE A 309 2.68 -17.28 9.84
CA PHE A 309 3.88 -18.13 9.70
C PHE A 309 5.17 -17.47 10.19
N ASP A 310 5.12 -16.22 10.63
CA ASP A 310 6.31 -15.43 10.91
C ASP A 310 6.81 -15.58 12.36
N ALA A 311 8.06 -15.15 12.54
CA ALA A 311 8.92 -15.39 13.69
C ALA A 311 8.35 -14.95 15.06
N TYR A 312 8.97 -15.47 16.12
CA TYR A 312 8.74 -15.05 17.50
C TYR A 312 9.09 -13.58 17.75
N GLU A 313 9.93 -12.96 16.93
CA GLU A 313 10.27 -11.54 17.06
C GLU A 313 10.05 -10.83 15.72
N MET A 314 9.33 -9.72 15.77
CA MET A 314 8.93 -8.96 14.59
C MET A 314 9.04 -7.46 14.85
N VAL A 315 9.45 -6.71 13.83
CA VAL A 315 9.42 -5.25 13.85
C VAL A 315 8.42 -4.77 12.80
N LEU A 316 7.46 -3.96 13.23
CA LEU A 316 6.43 -3.40 12.37
C LEU A 316 6.58 -1.87 12.31
N ASP A 317 6.67 -1.33 11.10
CA ASP A 317 6.58 0.10 10.85
C ASP A 317 5.16 0.42 10.38
N TRP A 318 4.38 1.00 11.29
CA TRP A 318 3.00 1.37 11.09
C TRP A 318 2.90 2.75 10.43
N LYS A 319 1.91 2.88 9.54
CA LYS A 319 1.51 4.15 8.94
C LYS A 319 0.00 4.30 9.03
N ILE A 320 -0.44 5.40 9.62
CA ILE A 320 -1.86 5.76 9.71
C ILE A 320 -1.99 7.16 9.14
N THR A 321 -2.86 7.34 8.15
CA THR A 321 -3.19 8.66 7.61
C THR A 321 -4.68 8.90 7.81
N SER A 322 -5.08 10.05 8.35
CA SER A 322 -6.48 10.33 8.63
C SER A 322 -6.89 11.76 8.30
N SER A 323 -8.11 11.93 7.80
CA SER A 323 -8.69 13.25 7.50
C SER A 323 -9.05 14.09 8.74
N ARG A 324 -9.05 13.47 9.93
CA ARG A 324 -9.19 14.12 11.24
C ARG A 324 -8.21 13.50 12.24
N PRO A 325 -7.82 14.21 13.31
CA PRO A 325 -6.97 13.64 14.35
C PRO A 325 -7.58 12.37 14.96
N VAL A 326 -6.74 11.35 15.14
CA VAL A 326 -7.08 10.09 15.81
C VAL A 326 -6.07 9.81 16.91
N THR A 327 -6.48 9.02 17.90
CA THR A 327 -5.58 8.57 18.98
C THR A 327 -5.36 7.07 18.88
N PHE A 328 -4.18 6.59 19.25
CA PHE A 328 -3.87 5.16 19.20
C PHE A 328 -2.94 4.73 20.33
N SER A 329 -2.98 3.44 20.63
CA SER A 329 -2.14 2.79 21.64
C SER A 329 -1.93 1.33 21.26
N PHE A 330 -0.82 0.72 21.70
CA PHE A 330 -0.66 -0.74 21.58
C PHE A 330 -1.24 -1.43 22.82
N VAL A 331 -2.06 -2.45 22.60
CA VAL A 331 -2.72 -3.22 23.65
C VAL A 331 -2.46 -4.72 23.47
N HIS A 332 -2.53 -5.47 24.57
CA HIS A 332 -2.44 -6.93 24.52
C HIS A 332 -3.75 -7.53 24.02
N CYS A 333 -3.62 -8.49 23.11
CA CYS A 333 -4.69 -9.21 22.46
C CYS A 333 -4.54 -10.71 22.78
N PRO A 334 -5.54 -11.33 23.42
CA PRO A 334 -5.56 -12.76 23.64
C PRO A 334 -5.41 -13.54 22.34
N PHE A 335 -4.69 -14.66 22.39
CA PHE A 335 -4.46 -15.50 21.21
C PHE A 335 -5.78 -15.92 20.54
N ASP A 336 -6.82 -16.23 21.33
CA ASP A 336 -8.14 -16.61 20.80
C ASP A 336 -8.78 -15.49 19.97
N THR A 337 -8.59 -14.23 20.37
CA THR A 337 -9.08 -13.06 19.62
C THR A 337 -8.28 -12.87 18.33
N TYR A 338 -6.96 -13.01 18.40
CA TYR A 338 -6.07 -12.94 17.23
C TYR A 338 -6.39 -14.06 16.22
N HIS A 339 -6.56 -15.29 16.70
CA HIS A 339 -6.93 -16.44 15.88
C HIS A 339 -8.34 -16.30 15.29
N GLY A 340 -9.31 -15.86 16.09
CA GLY A 340 -10.66 -15.57 15.63
C GLY A 340 -10.71 -14.50 14.53
N SER A 341 -9.89 -13.44 14.65
CA SER A 341 -9.72 -12.44 13.59
C SER A 341 -9.19 -13.06 12.29
N PHE A 342 -8.20 -13.94 12.39
CA PHE A 342 -7.64 -14.64 11.22
C PHE A 342 -8.69 -15.47 10.49
N LEU A 343 -9.47 -16.26 11.22
CA LEU A 343 -10.57 -17.04 10.64
C LEU A 343 -11.61 -16.14 9.94
N GLN A 344 -11.98 -15.01 10.53
CA GLN A 344 -12.90 -14.06 9.88
C GLN A 344 -12.30 -13.44 8.61
N GLY A 345 -11.00 -13.16 8.60
CA GLY A 345 -10.28 -12.69 7.40
C GLY A 345 -10.28 -13.72 6.28
N LEU A 346 -10.05 -15.00 6.60
CA LEU A 346 -10.13 -16.11 5.64
C LEU A 346 -11.55 -16.29 5.09
N ILE A 347 -12.58 -16.21 5.92
CA ILE A 347 -13.98 -16.30 5.49
C ILE A 347 -14.35 -15.12 4.60
N LYS A 348 -14.00 -13.89 5.01
CA LYS A 348 -14.37 -12.67 4.27
C LYS A 348 -13.75 -12.59 2.88
N ASN A 349 -12.51 -13.07 2.73
CA ASN A 349 -11.77 -13.04 1.46
C ASN A 349 -11.78 -14.38 0.72
N GLY A 350 -12.41 -15.41 1.29
CA GLY A 350 -12.43 -16.76 0.74
C GLY A 350 -13.72 -17.06 -0.02
N GLU A 351 -13.66 -18.10 -0.84
CA GLU A 351 -14.79 -18.60 -1.60
C GLU A 351 -15.61 -19.57 -0.74
N ALA A 352 -16.91 -19.29 -0.61
CA ALA A 352 -17.85 -20.19 0.05
C ALA A 352 -18.20 -21.36 -0.88
N ASN A 353 -17.87 -22.58 -0.47
CA ASN A 353 -18.22 -23.78 -1.20
C ASN A 353 -19.62 -24.23 -0.79
N ARG A 354 -20.58 -24.04 -1.70
CA ARG A 354 -22.00 -24.37 -1.47
C ARG A 354 -22.41 -25.74 -2.02
N ASP A 355 -21.50 -26.44 -2.73
CA ASP A 355 -21.80 -27.65 -3.49
C ASP A 355 -21.96 -28.93 -2.63
N GLY A 356 -22.17 -28.79 -1.32
CA GLY A 356 -22.67 -29.90 -0.51
C GLY A 356 -23.01 -29.44 0.91
N ALA A 357 -24.26 -29.67 1.30
CA ALA A 357 -24.82 -29.53 2.65
C ALA A 357 -25.46 -28.18 3.04
N ALA A 358 -26.33 -27.65 2.17
CA ALA A 358 -27.36 -26.70 2.59
C ALA A 358 -28.26 -27.25 3.73
N ASP A 359 -28.36 -28.58 3.89
CA ASP A 359 -29.23 -29.22 4.89
C ASP A 359 -28.60 -29.35 6.28
N ASP A 360 -27.26 -29.39 6.38
CA ASP A 360 -26.57 -29.72 7.63
C ASP A 360 -26.04 -28.48 8.38
N ASN A 361 -26.33 -27.25 7.92
CA ASN A 361 -25.88 -26.00 8.57
C ASN A 361 -24.35 -25.95 8.80
N VAL A 362 -23.57 -26.48 7.85
CA VAL A 362 -22.10 -26.50 7.85
C VAL A 362 -21.61 -25.87 6.56
N PHE A 363 -20.70 -24.91 6.65
CA PHE A 363 -20.15 -24.22 5.49
C PHE A 363 -18.64 -24.33 5.45
N PHE A 364 -18.09 -24.52 4.26
CA PHE A 364 -16.66 -24.57 4.03
C PHE A 364 -16.22 -23.39 3.16
N TYR A 365 -15.14 -22.75 3.57
CA TYR A 365 -14.55 -21.62 2.87
C TYR A 365 -13.13 -21.96 2.47
N THR A 366 -12.78 -21.65 1.22
CA THR A 366 -11.42 -21.80 0.70
C THR A 366 -10.85 -20.43 0.40
N PHE A 367 -9.74 -20.09 1.05
CA PHE A 367 -8.97 -18.91 0.69
C PHE A 367 -7.71 -19.36 -0.04
N LYS A 368 -7.52 -18.89 -1.27
CA LYS A 368 -6.33 -19.16 -2.08
C LYS A 368 -5.48 -17.88 -2.20
N GLY A 369 -4.31 -17.91 -1.58
CA GLY A 369 -3.26 -16.91 -1.75
C GLY A 369 -2.31 -17.22 -2.91
N GLN A 370 -1.20 -16.50 -2.98
CA GLN A 370 -0.12 -16.75 -3.93
C GLN A 370 0.71 -18.00 -3.60
N ARG A 371 0.84 -18.33 -2.31
CA ARG A 371 1.72 -19.40 -1.80
C ARG A 371 1.06 -20.30 -0.77
N SER A 372 -0.07 -19.88 -0.21
CA SER A 372 -0.84 -20.71 0.72
C SER A 372 -2.31 -20.81 0.33
N LEU A 373 -2.88 -21.95 0.65
CA LEU A 373 -4.31 -22.19 0.55
C LEU A 373 -4.80 -22.60 1.93
N PHE A 374 -5.87 -21.97 2.42
CA PHE A 374 -6.49 -22.29 3.70
C PHE A 374 -7.92 -22.80 3.50
N VAL A 375 -8.31 -23.74 4.35
CA VAL A 375 -9.67 -24.28 4.42
C VAL A 375 -10.23 -24.06 5.82
N VAL A 376 -11.38 -23.42 5.87
CA VAL A 376 -12.10 -23.10 7.11
C VAL A 376 -13.47 -23.76 7.07
N ALA A 377 -13.91 -24.31 8.20
CA ALA A 377 -15.27 -24.80 8.37
C ALA A 377 -16.01 -23.98 9.42
N GLU A 378 -17.26 -23.65 9.13
CA GLU A 378 -18.17 -22.95 10.02
C GLU A 378 -19.33 -23.87 10.36
N ASN A 379 -19.50 -24.13 11.65
CA ASN A 379 -20.51 -25.03 12.18
C ASN A 379 -21.66 -24.23 12.83
N PHE A 380 -22.80 -24.11 12.15
CA PHE A 380 -24.00 -23.47 12.69
C PHE A 380 -24.95 -24.44 13.42
N GLN A 381 -24.52 -25.68 13.67
CA GLN A 381 -25.26 -26.59 14.54
C GLN A 381 -25.23 -26.06 15.98
N LYS A 382 -26.40 -26.06 16.65
CA LYS A 382 -26.54 -25.58 18.03
C LYS A 382 -25.94 -26.53 19.07
N HIS A 383 -25.97 -27.84 18.81
CA HIS A 383 -25.65 -28.87 19.81
C HIS A 383 -24.74 -29.99 19.30
N ARG A 384 -24.27 -29.92 18.05
CA ARG A 384 -23.49 -30.98 17.42
C ARG A 384 -22.12 -30.48 16.98
N TYR A 385 -21.11 -31.29 17.22
CA TYR A 385 -19.76 -31.10 16.68
C TYR A 385 -19.74 -31.55 15.23
N ILE A 386 -18.80 -31.03 14.46
CA ILE A 386 -18.40 -31.65 13.21
C ILE A 386 -16.96 -32.13 13.32
N ARG A 387 -16.67 -33.29 12.74
CA ARG A 387 -15.30 -33.79 12.58
C ARG A 387 -14.97 -33.72 11.10
N VAL A 388 -13.88 -33.04 10.78
CA VAL A 388 -13.46 -32.80 9.41
C VAL A 388 -12.09 -33.41 9.20
N SER A 389 -11.94 -34.16 8.12
CA SER A 389 -10.66 -34.58 7.56
C SER A 389 -10.62 -34.19 6.09
N GLY A 390 -9.44 -34.21 5.49
CA GLY A 390 -9.37 -34.08 4.05
C GLY A 390 -8.03 -34.49 3.48
N THR A 391 -7.87 -34.38 2.18
CA THR A 391 -6.59 -34.53 1.48
C THR A 391 -6.48 -33.46 0.42
N ALA A 392 -5.27 -32.97 0.20
CA ALA A 392 -4.96 -32.05 -0.90
C ALA A 392 -4.16 -32.80 -1.95
N SER A 393 -4.54 -32.64 -3.21
CA SER A 393 -3.86 -33.21 -4.37
C SER A 393 -3.82 -32.19 -5.49
N SER A 394 -2.94 -32.39 -6.46
CA SER A 394 -2.88 -31.54 -7.64
C SER A 394 -2.63 -32.40 -8.86
N PRO A 395 -3.33 -32.15 -9.98
CA PRO A 395 -3.02 -32.81 -11.25
C PRO A 395 -1.70 -32.30 -11.86
N THR A 396 -1.23 -31.11 -11.46
CA THR A 396 -0.09 -30.42 -12.08
C THR A 396 1.17 -30.39 -11.23
N LEU A 397 1.05 -30.61 -9.92
CA LEU A 397 2.17 -30.56 -8.97
C LEU A 397 2.54 -31.96 -8.47
N LYS A 398 3.84 -32.18 -8.25
CA LYS A 398 4.31 -33.41 -7.59
C LYS A 398 3.94 -33.36 -6.10
N PRO A 399 3.69 -34.52 -5.45
CA PRO A 399 3.35 -34.56 -4.02
C PRO A 399 4.34 -33.82 -3.11
N ASP A 400 5.63 -33.85 -3.41
CA ASP A 400 6.67 -33.17 -2.61
C ASP A 400 6.66 -31.65 -2.74
N GLU A 401 5.99 -31.10 -3.77
CA GLU A 401 5.81 -29.67 -3.97
C GLU A 401 4.64 -29.11 -3.14
N ILE A 402 3.83 -29.98 -2.55
CA ILE A 402 2.65 -29.64 -1.73
C ILE A 402 2.96 -29.96 -0.27
N LYS A 403 3.18 -28.92 0.54
CA LYS A 403 3.35 -29.10 1.99
C LYS A 403 2.00 -28.98 2.68
N ASN A 404 1.48 -30.11 3.12
CA ASN A 404 0.23 -30.21 3.88
C ASN A 404 0.46 -29.93 5.37
N HIS A 405 -0.33 -29.04 5.96
CA HIS A 405 -0.23 -28.66 7.37
C HIS A 405 -1.62 -28.56 8.02
N MET A 406 -1.77 -29.13 9.22
CA MET A 406 -3.06 -29.30 9.96
C MET A 406 -4.18 -30.01 9.17
N GLY A 407 -5.11 -30.66 9.89
CA GLY A 407 -6.37 -31.35 9.52
C GLY A 407 -6.50 -32.21 8.25
N PHE A 408 -5.55 -32.21 7.32
CA PHE A 408 -5.52 -33.13 6.18
C PHE A 408 -4.93 -34.51 6.53
N ARG A 409 -4.39 -34.69 7.75
CA ARG A 409 -3.87 -35.99 8.19
C ARG A 409 -4.60 -36.56 9.41
N LEU A 410 -5.30 -35.72 10.18
CA LEU A 410 -5.99 -36.10 11.41
C LEU A 410 -7.34 -35.37 11.47
N SER A 411 -8.41 -36.08 11.84
CA SER A 411 -9.76 -35.53 11.98
C SER A 411 -9.80 -34.43 13.04
N TRP A 412 -10.24 -33.23 12.68
CA TRP A 412 -10.30 -32.06 13.56
C TRP A 412 -11.74 -31.75 13.98
N PRO A 413 -12.03 -31.57 15.29
CA PRO A 413 -13.36 -31.19 15.74
C PRO A 413 -13.60 -29.68 15.59
N VAL A 414 -14.75 -29.29 15.03
CA VAL A 414 -15.26 -27.92 15.07
C VAL A 414 -16.51 -27.88 15.97
N PRO A 415 -16.45 -27.16 17.10
CA PRO A 415 -17.56 -27.12 18.05
C PRO A 415 -18.85 -26.51 17.48
N PRO A 416 -20.00 -26.75 18.15
CA PRO A 416 -21.26 -26.08 17.84
C PRO A 416 -21.09 -24.55 17.85
N MET A 417 -21.68 -23.87 16.87
CA MET A 417 -21.64 -22.40 16.73
C MET A 417 -20.22 -21.81 16.71
N LYS A 418 -19.26 -22.56 16.13
CA LYS A 418 -17.85 -22.15 16.03
C LYS A 418 -17.33 -22.29 14.61
N VAL A 419 -16.26 -21.54 14.35
CA VAL A 419 -15.43 -21.62 13.15
C VAL A 419 -14.13 -22.33 13.52
N GLY A 420 -13.64 -23.20 12.64
CA GLY A 420 -12.37 -23.89 12.81
C GLY A 420 -11.53 -23.87 11.54
N LEU A 421 -10.22 -23.60 11.69
CA LEU A 421 -9.26 -23.86 10.63
C LEU A 421 -9.11 -25.37 10.49
N ILE A 422 -9.47 -25.91 9.32
CA ILE A 422 -9.36 -27.34 9.05
C ILE A 422 -7.93 -27.66 8.69
N GLY A 423 -7.39 -26.99 7.68
CA GLY A 423 -6.04 -27.26 7.22
C GLY A 423 -5.58 -26.19 6.26
N PHE A 424 -4.29 -26.23 5.96
CA PHE A 424 -3.71 -25.37 4.95
C PHE A 424 -2.57 -26.08 4.21
N VAL A 425 -2.35 -25.60 3.00
CA VAL A 425 -1.30 -26.08 2.10
C VAL A 425 -0.37 -24.92 1.83
N THR A 426 0.94 -25.18 1.80
CA THR A 426 1.91 -24.22 1.25
C THR A 426 2.58 -24.78 0.00
N CYS A 427 2.65 -23.97 -1.06
CA CYS A 427 3.29 -24.32 -2.32
C CYS A 427 3.83 -23.06 -3.02
N SER A 428 5.08 -23.09 -3.49
CA SER A 428 5.70 -21.95 -4.18
C SER A 428 5.11 -21.63 -5.55
N LYS A 429 4.40 -22.58 -6.16
CA LYS A 429 3.79 -22.48 -7.50
C LYS A 429 2.26 -22.42 -7.45
N LEU A 430 1.68 -22.10 -6.28
CA LEU A 430 0.23 -22.15 -6.08
C LEU A 430 -0.51 -21.17 -6.99
N SER A 431 0.06 -19.99 -7.24
CA SER A 431 -0.55 -18.97 -8.13
C SER A 431 -0.78 -19.45 -9.57
N THR A 432 -0.02 -20.44 -10.05
CA THR A 432 -0.11 -20.97 -11.42
C THR A 432 -0.60 -22.42 -11.48
N SER A 433 -0.96 -23.00 -10.34
CA SER A 433 -1.34 -24.40 -10.21
C SER A 433 -2.74 -24.54 -9.63
N LYS A 434 -3.39 -25.66 -9.95
CA LYS A 434 -4.66 -26.04 -9.32
C LYS A 434 -4.40 -27.01 -8.18
N ILE A 435 -5.05 -26.80 -7.05
CA ILE A 435 -5.08 -27.75 -5.94
C ILE A 435 -6.51 -28.19 -5.71
N ASP A 436 -6.73 -29.49 -5.83
CA ASP A 436 -7.99 -30.13 -5.50
C ASP A 436 -7.97 -30.55 -4.03
N ILE A 437 -8.96 -30.11 -3.28
CA ILE A 437 -9.10 -30.47 -1.88
C ILE A 437 -10.31 -31.36 -1.72
N HIS A 438 -10.07 -32.54 -1.20
CA HIS A 438 -11.11 -33.50 -0.90
C HIS A 438 -11.37 -33.48 0.60
N ILE A 439 -12.56 -33.05 1.01
CA ILE A 439 -12.97 -32.97 2.41
C ILE A 439 -13.96 -34.08 2.71
N GLN A 440 -13.77 -34.75 3.84
CA GLN A 440 -14.75 -35.64 4.44
C GLN A 440 -15.14 -35.10 5.81
N TYR A 441 -16.43 -35.06 6.10
CA TYR A 441 -16.88 -34.67 7.43
C TYR A 441 -18.08 -35.44 7.93
N SER A 442 -18.19 -35.52 9.26
CA SER A 442 -19.31 -36.12 9.99
C SER A 442 -19.84 -35.20 11.07
N VAL A 443 -21.14 -35.29 11.37
CA VAL A 443 -21.83 -34.47 12.38
C VAL A 443 -22.12 -35.33 13.62
N ARG A 444 -21.54 -35.00 14.79
CA ARG A 444 -21.60 -35.82 16.01
C ARG A 444 -22.32 -35.15 17.18
N SER A 445 -22.98 -35.95 18.01
CA SER A 445 -23.67 -35.47 19.23
C SER A 445 -22.68 -35.06 20.34
N CYS A 446 -23.05 -34.06 21.15
CA CYS A 446 -22.21 -33.52 22.24
C CYS A 446 -21.95 -34.48 23.41
N ILE A 447 -22.69 -35.61 23.48
CA ILE A 447 -22.57 -36.61 24.57
C ILE A 447 -21.18 -37.29 24.55
N TRP A 448 -20.45 -37.24 23.44
CA TRP A 448 -19.15 -37.90 23.27
C TRP A 448 -17.92 -37.11 23.76
N LYS A 449 -18.11 -35.90 24.33
CA LYS A 449 -17.03 -35.07 24.90
C LYS A 449 -16.15 -35.79 25.93
N LEU A 450 -16.70 -36.76 26.65
CA LEU A 450 -16.00 -37.51 27.69
C LEU A 450 -14.98 -38.53 27.12
N LEU A 451 -14.97 -38.74 25.81
CA LEU A 451 -14.29 -39.84 25.13
C LEU A 451 -13.48 -39.39 23.91
N ASP A 452 -12.91 -38.17 23.92
CA ASP A 452 -12.10 -37.63 22.82
C ASP A 452 -10.95 -38.58 22.36
N TRP A 453 -10.49 -39.49 23.24
CA TRP A 453 -9.48 -40.52 22.93
C TRP A 453 -10.07 -41.87 22.44
N ILE A 454 -11.30 -42.26 22.81
CA ILE A 454 -11.90 -43.58 22.46
C ILE A 454 -12.56 -43.50 21.07
N ASP A 455 -12.98 -42.31 20.66
CA ASP A 455 -13.88 -42.08 19.52
C ASP A 455 -13.21 -42.08 18.13
N ALA A 456 -11.91 -42.43 18.06
CA ALA A 456 -11.19 -42.64 16.80
C ALA A 456 -11.55 -43.98 16.11
N SER A 457 -12.29 -44.88 16.79
CA SER A 457 -12.48 -46.27 16.34
C SER A 457 -13.94 -46.74 16.23
N ILE A 458 -14.94 -45.91 16.53
CA ILE A 458 -16.34 -46.35 16.55
C ILE A 458 -17.09 -45.77 15.34
N SER A 459 -17.19 -46.58 14.29
CA SER A 459 -18.06 -46.37 13.13
C SER A 459 -19.49 -46.83 13.48
N ALA A 460 -20.29 -45.99 14.14
CA ALA A 460 -21.70 -46.29 14.29
C ALA A 460 -22.54 -45.01 14.37
N CYS A 461 -23.30 -44.78 13.29
CA CYS A 461 -24.28 -43.71 13.07
C CYS A 461 -23.72 -42.31 12.76
N ASP A 462 -23.03 -42.14 11.64
CA ASP A 462 -22.62 -40.82 11.14
C ASP A 462 -23.02 -40.63 9.67
N LEU A 463 -23.54 -39.44 9.34
CA LEU A 463 -23.66 -38.97 7.96
C LEU A 463 -22.25 -38.62 7.47
N ASP A 464 -21.61 -39.53 6.75
CA ASP A 464 -20.35 -39.23 6.08
C ASP A 464 -20.65 -38.44 4.80
N ARG A 465 -20.17 -37.19 4.77
CA ARG A 465 -20.27 -36.31 3.61
C ARG A 465 -18.90 -36.17 2.96
N THR A 466 -18.89 -36.24 1.64
CA THR A 466 -17.69 -36.01 0.83
C THR A 466 -17.89 -34.75 0.00
N LEU A 467 -16.93 -33.84 0.04
CA LEU A 467 -16.91 -32.58 -0.68
C LEU A 467 -15.62 -32.49 -1.47
N ARG A 468 -15.74 -32.22 -2.77
CA ARG A 468 -14.58 -31.81 -3.57
C ARG A 468 -14.62 -30.29 -3.69
N LEU A 469 -13.63 -29.62 -3.12
CA LEU A 469 -13.43 -28.20 -3.31
C LEU A 469 -12.52 -28.06 -4.54
N GLU A 470 -13.12 -27.69 -5.65
CA GLU A 470 -12.40 -27.39 -6.88
C GLU A 470 -11.99 -25.92 -6.88
N ASP A 471 -10.72 -25.68 -7.17
CA ASP A 471 -10.13 -24.37 -7.37
C ASP A 471 -10.69 -23.77 -8.68
N ARG A 472 -11.80 -23.02 -8.56
CA ARG A 472 -12.43 -22.30 -9.67
C ARG A 472 -11.59 -21.08 -10.00
N THR A 473 -10.52 -21.31 -10.74
CA THR A 473 -9.82 -20.25 -11.45
C THR A 473 -10.71 -19.76 -12.59
N GLU A 474 -11.48 -18.70 -12.34
CA GLU A 474 -11.96 -17.84 -13.43
C GLU A 474 -10.72 -17.20 -14.08
N ILE A 475 -10.28 -17.81 -15.17
CA ILE A 475 -9.54 -17.08 -16.20
C ILE A 475 -10.58 -16.21 -16.91
N GLU A 476 -11.03 -15.13 -16.26
CA GLU A 476 -11.61 -14.01 -17.00
C GLU A 476 -10.45 -13.14 -17.47
N GLY A 477 -10.14 -13.28 -18.75
CA GLY A 477 -9.33 -12.33 -19.46
C GLY A 477 -9.99 -10.96 -19.38
N LYS A 478 -9.34 -10.02 -18.69
CA LYS A 478 -9.32 -8.64 -19.17
C LYS A 478 -8.28 -8.57 -20.27
N SER A 479 -8.69 -8.99 -21.46
CA SER A 479 -8.19 -8.39 -22.69
C SER A 479 -8.58 -6.91 -22.68
N GLU A 480 -7.58 -6.08 -22.94
CA GLU A 480 -7.56 -4.62 -23.15
C GLU A 480 -7.31 -3.73 -21.91
#